data_AF-A0AAU8KQ47-F1
#
_entry.id   AF-A0AAU8KQ47-F1
#
_cell.length_a   1.000
_cell.length_b   1.000
_cell.length_c   1.000
_cell.angle_alpha   90.00
_cell.angle_beta   90.00
_cell.angle_gamma   90.00
#
_symmetry.space_group_name_H-M   'P 1'
#
loop_
_entity.id
_entity.type
_entity.pdbx_description
1 polymer ?
#
loop_
_entity_poly.entity_id
_entity_poly.type
_entity_poly.pdbx_seq_one_letter_code
_entity_poly.pdbx_strand_id
1 'polypeptide(L)'
;MTHVTRRRVLTVALATAAAGVAVPTATAAAAPARPRGPRPLRHAHAHNDYLHPRPLHDALAHGFTSVEADIFLVDGELLVAHEPATLDPTRTLASLYLDPLAALVRAGHGSVHPHHRAPLQLLIDIKADGVAAYRELDRQLRRHHRLFTRYQHGRVVPGAVTAVISGDRAARAPMEAQRTRLAFYDGRLDDLGTPAPASFAPLVSANWTQSFGWLGAGPFPRAERDRLRSLVTTAHREGRCIRFWATPDIAGPEREAVWSELLAAGVDHLNTDDLAGLERFLRARRNTMPTP
;
A
#
# COMPACT_ATOMS: atom_id res chain seq x y z
N MET A 1 82.96 35.63 -26.80
CA MET A 1 83.51 36.93 -26.35
C MET A 1 82.50 37.58 -25.43
N THR A 2 82.90 37.71 -24.17
CA THR A 2 82.56 38.74 -23.18
C THR A 2 81.69 39.91 -23.66
N HIS A 3 80.59 40.22 -22.98
CA HIS A 3 80.58 41.28 -21.95
C HIS A 3 79.17 41.51 -21.37
N VAL A 4 79.13 41.50 -20.04
CA VAL A 4 78.12 42.12 -19.18
C VAL A 4 78.13 43.63 -19.40
N THR A 5 76.98 44.33 -19.37
CA THR A 5 76.77 45.49 -18.46
C THR A 5 75.39 46.16 -18.50
N ARG A 6 74.87 46.36 -17.27
CA ARG A 6 74.19 47.53 -16.69
C ARG A 6 72.80 47.99 -17.18
N ARG A 7 71.83 47.66 -16.32
CA ARG A 7 70.78 48.49 -15.68
C ARG A 7 70.63 49.94 -16.20
N ARG A 8 69.40 50.26 -16.61
CA ARG A 8 68.68 51.47 -16.15
C ARG A 8 67.24 51.10 -15.82
N VAL A 9 66.84 51.45 -14.60
CA VAL A 9 65.46 51.37 -14.10
C VAL A 9 64.72 52.60 -14.63
N LEU A 10 63.58 52.38 -15.28
CA LEU A 10 62.62 53.40 -15.65
C LEU A 10 61.27 52.95 -15.09
N THR A 11 60.88 53.59 -14.00
CA THR A 11 59.58 53.42 -13.34
C THR A 11 58.53 54.13 -14.21
N VAL A 12 57.71 53.36 -14.92
CA VAL A 12 56.53 53.89 -15.63
C VAL A 12 55.32 53.49 -14.80
N ALA A 13 54.62 54.49 -14.25
CA ALA A 13 53.32 54.30 -13.63
C ALA A 13 52.25 54.13 -14.73
N LEU A 14 51.75 52.92 -14.93
CA LEU A 14 50.56 52.66 -15.75
C LEU A 14 49.32 52.66 -14.86
N ALA A 15 48.40 53.58 -15.14
CA ALA A 15 47.04 53.55 -14.62
C ALA A 15 46.28 52.36 -15.23
N THR A 16 45.92 51.37 -14.43
CA THR A 16 45.06 50.26 -14.85
C THR A 16 43.60 50.68 -14.79
N ALA A 17 43.01 50.95 -15.95
CA ALA A 17 41.55 51.01 -16.09
C ALA A 17 41.00 49.58 -16.00
N ALA A 18 40.35 49.26 -14.89
CA ALA A 18 39.64 47.98 -14.73
C ALA A 18 38.34 48.01 -15.54
N ALA A 19 38.36 47.43 -16.74
CA ALA A 19 37.14 47.10 -17.46
C ALA A 19 36.49 45.88 -16.79
N GLY A 20 35.41 46.12 -16.03
CA GLY A 20 34.60 45.06 -15.44
C GLY A 20 33.86 44.30 -16.52
N VAL A 21 34.29 43.07 -16.83
CA VAL A 21 33.52 42.13 -17.65
C VAL A 21 32.42 41.55 -16.76
N ALA A 22 31.18 42.03 -16.94
CA ALA A 22 30.02 41.44 -16.30
C ALA A 22 29.77 40.05 -16.91
N VAL A 23 30.07 38.99 -16.15
CA VAL A 23 29.66 37.62 -16.48
C VAL A 23 28.15 37.55 -16.29
N PRO A 24 27.35 37.23 -17.32
CA PRO A 24 25.92 37.05 -17.11
C PRO A 24 25.72 35.82 -16.24
N THR A 25 25.19 36.04 -15.04
CA THR A 25 24.68 34.96 -14.19
C THR A 25 23.51 34.32 -14.90
N ALA A 26 23.73 33.19 -15.56
CA ALA A 26 22.66 32.35 -16.04
C ALA A 26 21.86 31.88 -14.82
N THR A 27 20.68 32.46 -14.60
CA THR A 27 19.67 31.89 -13.72
C THR A 27 19.36 30.50 -14.22
N ALA A 28 19.84 29.47 -13.51
CA ALA A 28 19.46 28.10 -13.77
C ALA A 28 17.94 28.02 -13.62
N ALA A 29 17.24 27.87 -14.75
CA ALA A 29 15.81 27.61 -14.74
C ALA A 29 15.58 26.34 -13.91
N ALA A 30 14.79 26.45 -12.85
CA ALA A 30 14.40 25.31 -12.04
C ALA A 30 13.75 24.29 -12.98
N ALA A 31 14.33 23.08 -13.05
CA ALA A 31 13.73 21.99 -13.80
C ALA A 31 12.28 21.81 -13.32
N PRO A 32 11.31 21.63 -14.22
CA PRO A 32 9.92 21.41 -13.82
C PRO A 32 9.90 20.23 -12.86
N ALA A 33 9.32 20.42 -11.68
CA ALA A 33 9.15 19.35 -10.72
C ALA A 33 8.39 18.21 -11.43
N ARG A 34 8.99 17.02 -11.51
CA ARG A 34 8.27 15.82 -12.00
C ARG A 34 6.95 15.76 -11.22
N PRO A 35 5.81 15.53 -11.88
CA PRO A 35 4.53 15.45 -11.20
C PRO A 35 4.67 14.42 -10.09
N ARG A 36 4.63 14.89 -8.84
CA ARG A 36 4.64 14.00 -7.68
C ARG A 36 3.29 13.30 -7.74
N GLY A 37 3.31 12.00 -8.02
CA GLY A 37 2.12 11.16 -7.91
C GLY A 37 1.43 11.36 -6.56
N PRO A 38 0.15 10.99 -6.45
CA PRO A 38 -0.63 11.21 -5.23
C PRO A 38 0.12 10.65 -4.02
N ARG A 39 0.26 11.48 -2.97
CA ARG A 39 0.94 11.06 -1.74
C ARG A 39 0.16 9.89 -1.12
N PRO A 40 0.80 8.75 -0.83
CA PRO A 40 0.13 7.58 -0.29
C PRO A 40 -0.59 7.85 1.03
N LEU A 41 -1.71 7.15 1.18
CA LEU A 41 -2.61 7.15 2.31
C LEU A 41 -2.51 5.77 2.96
N ARG A 42 -1.58 5.63 3.91
CA ARG A 42 -1.26 4.33 4.56
C ARG A 42 -2.47 3.59 5.13
N HIS A 43 -3.54 4.31 5.47
CA HIS A 43 -4.76 3.77 6.07
C HIS A 43 -5.85 3.43 5.05
N ALA A 44 -5.65 3.69 3.77
CA ALA A 44 -6.69 3.54 2.77
C ALA A 44 -6.65 2.13 2.15
N HIS A 45 -7.77 1.42 2.24
CA HIS A 45 -7.98 0.12 1.61
C HIS A 45 -9.19 0.15 0.68
N ALA A 46 -8.95 -0.16 -0.60
CA ALA A 46 -9.96 -0.19 -1.65
C ALA A 46 -10.61 -1.57 -1.63
N HIS A 47 -11.78 -1.62 -1.01
CA HIS A 47 -12.61 -2.80 -0.97
C HIS A 47 -13.29 -2.96 -2.33
N ASN A 48 -13.46 -4.21 -2.77
CA ASN A 48 -14.02 -4.53 -4.08
C ASN A 48 -13.39 -3.73 -5.23
N ASP A 49 -12.07 -3.49 -5.21
CA ASP A 49 -11.39 -2.57 -6.13
C ASP A 49 -11.64 -2.92 -7.61
N TYR A 50 -11.85 -4.19 -7.91
CA TYR A 50 -12.18 -4.70 -9.25
C TYR A 50 -13.54 -4.22 -9.79
N LEU A 51 -14.44 -3.69 -8.95
CA LEU A 51 -15.69 -3.08 -9.39
C LEU A 51 -15.51 -1.67 -9.95
N HIS A 52 -14.34 -1.04 -9.76
CA HIS A 52 -14.07 0.28 -10.32
C HIS A 52 -13.81 0.22 -11.84
N PRO A 53 -14.02 1.34 -12.57
CA PRO A 53 -13.79 1.40 -14.01
C PRO A 53 -12.37 1.03 -14.44
N ARG A 54 -11.36 1.41 -13.64
CA ARG A 54 -9.96 1.01 -13.85
C ARG A 54 -9.42 0.38 -12.57
N PRO A 55 -9.63 -0.94 -12.38
CA PRO A 55 -9.09 -1.68 -11.24
C PRO A 55 -7.60 -1.40 -11.05
N LEU A 56 -7.14 -1.38 -9.80
CA LEU A 56 -5.84 -0.95 -9.33
C LEU A 56 -5.53 0.55 -9.56
N HIS A 57 -5.71 1.04 -10.78
CA HIS A 57 -5.28 2.38 -11.18
C HIS A 57 -6.08 3.49 -10.50
N ASP A 58 -7.39 3.33 -10.35
CA ASP A 58 -8.23 4.33 -9.68
C ASP A 58 -7.85 4.44 -8.19
N ALA A 59 -7.71 3.32 -7.47
CA ALA A 59 -7.25 3.31 -6.09
C ALA A 59 -5.85 3.95 -5.93
N LEU A 60 -4.90 3.61 -6.80
CA LEU A 60 -3.56 4.22 -6.78
C LEU A 60 -3.61 5.73 -7.08
N ALA A 61 -4.50 6.18 -7.97
CA ALA A 61 -4.70 7.61 -8.26
C ALA A 61 -5.24 8.38 -7.04
N HIS A 62 -6.01 7.73 -6.18
CA HIS A 62 -6.45 8.27 -4.88
C HIS A 62 -5.39 8.10 -3.77
N GLY A 63 -4.25 7.47 -4.06
CA GLY A 63 -3.15 7.25 -3.13
C GLY A 63 -3.34 6.08 -2.17
N PHE A 64 -4.24 5.14 -2.48
CA PHE A 64 -4.48 3.96 -1.65
C PHE A 64 -3.24 3.05 -1.62
N THR A 65 -2.98 2.45 -0.46
CA THR A 65 -1.83 1.55 -0.25
C THR A 65 -2.24 0.09 -0.09
N SER A 66 -3.54 -0.20 -0.22
CA SER A 66 -4.11 -1.54 -0.09
C SER A 66 -5.31 -1.66 -1.00
N VAL A 67 -5.41 -2.76 -1.76
CA VAL A 67 -6.52 -3.06 -2.69
C VAL A 67 -6.96 -4.51 -2.53
N GLU A 68 -8.23 -4.81 -2.85
CA GLU A 68 -8.82 -6.14 -2.75
C GLU A 68 -9.24 -6.71 -4.10
N ALA A 69 -8.96 -8.00 -4.32
CA ALA A 69 -9.41 -8.76 -5.47
C ALA A 69 -10.11 -10.05 -5.02
N ASP A 70 -11.39 -10.20 -5.37
CA ASP A 70 -12.16 -11.42 -5.18
C ASP A 70 -11.88 -12.39 -6.33
N ILE A 71 -11.47 -13.62 -6.04
CA ILE A 71 -11.07 -14.59 -7.06
C ILE A 71 -11.83 -15.92 -7.00
N PHE A 72 -12.08 -16.47 -8.20
CA PHE A 72 -12.56 -17.83 -8.43
C PHE A 72 -11.57 -18.58 -9.32
N LEU A 73 -11.36 -19.87 -9.03
CA LEU A 73 -10.64 -20.76 -9.92
C LEU A 73 -11.62 -21.37 -10.93
N VAL A 74 -11.41 -21.11 -12.22
CA VAL A 74 -12.26 -21.62 -13.31
C VAL A 74 -11.36 -22.14 -14.41
N ASP A 75 -11.49 -23.43 -14.75
CA ASP A 75 -10.73 -24.09 -15.83
C ASP A 75 -9.20 -23.87 -15.77
N GLY A 76 -8.64 -23.76 -14.56
CA GLY A 76 -7.21 -23.56 -14.33
C GLY A 76 -6.73 -22.10 -14.38
N GLU A 77 -7.65 -21.14 -14.47
CA GLU A 77 -7.38 -19.70 -14.44
C GLU A 77 -8.05 -19.03 -13.23
N LEU A 78 -7.46 -17.93 -12.74
CA LEU A 78 -8.02 -17.13 -11.65
C LEU A 78 -8.78 -15.94 -12.21
N LEU A 79 -10.10 -16.04 -12.20
CA LEU A 79 -11.01 -14.98 -12.63
C LEU A 79 -11.37 -14.08 -11.44
N VAL A 80 -11.55 -12.79 -11.71
CA VAL A 80 -11.87 -11.78 -10.70
C VAL A 80 -13.34 -11.41 -10.79
N ALA A 81 -14.09 -11.71 -9.73
CA ALA A 81 -15.52 -11.42 -9.62
C ALA A 81 -15.97 -11.52 -8.15
N HIS A 82 -17.04 -10.83 -7.78
CA HIS A 82 -17.62 -10.99 -6.45
C HIS A 82 -18.43 -12.28 -6.32
N GLU A 83 -19.17 -12.63 -7.38
CA GLU A 83 -20.06 -13.79 -7.43
C GLU A 83 -19.93 -14.53 -8.78
N PRO A 84 -20.18 -15.86 -8.82
CA PRO A 84 -19.99 -16.65 -10.03
C PRO A 84 -20.78 -16.15 -11.25
N ALA A 85 -21.95 -15.55 -11.03
CA ALA A 85 -22.81 -15.05 -12.11
C ALA A 85 -22.19 -13.88 -12.90
N THR A 86 -21.18 -13.22 -12.33
CA THR A 86 -20.50 -12.05 -12.92
C THR A 86 -19.12 -12.38 -13.51
N LEU A 87 -18.77 -13.67 -13.60
CA LEU A 87 -17.49 -14.11 -14.13
C LEU A 87 -17.35 -13.72 -15.62
N ASP A 88 -16.23 -13.09 -15.92
CA ASP A 88 -15.81 -12.72 -17.27
C ASP A 88 -14.43 -13.35 -17.54
N PRO A 89 -14.29 -14.26 -18.52
CA PRO A 89 -13.01 -14.90 -18.85
C PRO A 89 -11.88 -13.93 -19.20
N THR A 90 -12.17 -12.68 -19.57
CA THR A 90 -11.17 -11.65 -19.86
C THR A 90 -10.64 -10.95 -18.60
N ARG A 91 -11.37 -11.04 -17.50
CA ARG A 91 -11.07 -10.40 -16.22
C ARG A 91 -10.34 -11.36 -15.29
N THR A 92 -9.06 -11.57 -15.55
CA THR A 92 -8.20 -12.45 -14.74
C THR A 92 -7.44 -11.66 -13.68
N LEU A 93 -6.98 -12.35 -12.63
CA LEU A 93 -6.10 -11.75 -11.62
C LEU A 93 -4.81 -11.22 -12.28
N ALA A 94 -4.29 -11.94 -13.27
CA ALA A 94 -3.11 -11.54 -14.01
C ALA A 94 -3.34 -10.22 -14.77
N SER A 95 -4.42 -10.11 -15.55
CA SER A 95 -4.69 -8.94 -16.40
C SER A 95 -5.05 -7.69 -15.59
N LEU A 96 -5.80 -7.85 -14.49
CA LEU A 96 -6.24 -6.71 -13.68
C LEU A 96 -5.21 -6.25 -12.63
N TYR A 97 -4.37 -7.16 -12.10
CA TYR A 97 -3.50 -6.84 -10.97
C TYR A 97 -2.03 -7.20 -11.21
N LEU A 98 -1.70 -8.45 -11.54
CA LEU A 98 -0.29 -8.90 -11.53
C LEU A 98 0.55 -8.22 -12.61
N ASP A 99 0.05 -8.19 -13.85
CA ASP A 99 0.76 -7.57 -14.98
C ASP A 99 0.85 -6.04 -14.82
N PRO A 100 -0.25 -5.32 -14.49
CA PRO A 100 -0.18 -3.88 -14.21
C PRO A 100 0.78 -3.53 -13.06
N LEU A 101 0.77 -4.29 -11.94
CA LEU A 101 1.69 -4.06 -10.82
C LEU A 101 3.15 -4.26 -11.25
N ALA A 102 3.44 -5.32 -12.00
CA ALA A 102 4.79 -5.56 -12.51
C ALA A 102 5.28 -4.42 -13.42
N ALA A 103 4.39 -3.87 -14.26
CA ALA A 103 4.70 -2.72 -15.12
C ALA A 103 4.95 -1.44 -14.29
N LEU A 104 4.07 -1.14 -13.33
CA LEU A 104 4.20 0.01 -12.43
C LEU A 104 5.50 -0.04 -11.64
N VAL A 105 5.83 -1.19 -11.04
CA VAL A 105 7.06 -1.36 -10.24
C VAL A 105 8.32 -1.23 -11.10
N ARG A 106 8.28 -1.70 -12.36
CA ARG A 106 9.39 -1.52 -13.31
C ARG A 106 9.59 -0.04 -13.64
N ALA A 107 8.51 0.69 -13.91
CA ALA A 107 8.55 2.12 -14.19
C ALA A 107 8.92 2.97 -12.95
N GLY A 108 8.50 2.52 -11.76
CA GLY A 108 8.73 3.17 -10.47
C GLY A 108 10.04 2.77 -9.77
N HIS A 109 10.96 2.11 -10.48
CA HIS A 109 12.26 1.67 -9.96
C HIS A 109 12.18 0.83 -8.67
N GLY A 110 11.27 -0.14 -8.65
CA GLY A 110 11.11 -1.07 -7.53
C GLY A 110 10.02 -0.67 -6.51
N SER A 111 9.20 0.34 -6.81
CA SER A 111 8.04 0.69 -5.99
C SER A 111 6.78 0.90 -6.83
N VAL A 112 5.63 0.56 -6.26
CA VAL A 112 4.30 0.91 -6.78
C VAL A 112 4.06 2.42 -6.65
N HIS A 113 4.40 3.00 -5.50
CA HIS A 113 4.24 4.43 -5.25
C HIS A 113 5.58 5.15 -5.40
N PRO A 114 5.72 6.10 -6.35
CA PRO A 114 6.96 6.85 -6.52
C PRO A 114 7.43 7.49 -5.22
N HIS A 115 8.72 7.34 -4.90
CA HIS A 115 9.37 7.87 -3.69
C HIS A 115 8.87 7.31 -2.35
N HIS A 116 8.01 6.29 -2.36
CA HIS A 116 7.56 5.59 -1.16
C HIS A 116 7.94 4.12 -1.27
N ARG A 117 8.77 3.62 -0.35
CA ARG A 117 9.30 2.25 -0.41
C ARG A 117 8.43 1.21 0.30
N ALA A 118 7.34 1.64 0.93
CA ALA A 118 6.41 0.70 1.57
C ALA A 118 5.70 -0.13 0.49
N PRO A 119 5.54 -1.44 0.70
CA PRO A 119 4.83 -2.29 -0.26
C PRO A 119 3.35 -1.93 -0.32
N LEU A 120 2.76 -2.07 -1.52
CA LEU A 120 1.30 -2.11 -1.66
C LEU A 120 0.80 -3.45 -1.08
N GLN A 121 -0.28 -3.45 -0.31
CA GLN A 121 -0.98 -4.69 0.01
C GLN A 121 -1.97 -5.05 -1.09
N LEU A 122 -1.86 -6.27 -1.64
CA LEU A 122 -2.88 -6.87 -2.49
C LEU A 122 -3.58 -7.94 -1.64
N LEU A 123 -4.78 -7.64 -1.14
CA LEU A 123 -5.62 -8.63 -0.48
C LEU A 123 -6.34 -9.44 -1.56
N ILE A 124 -6.20 -10.77 -1.51
CA ILE A 124 -6.76 -11.68 -2.49
C ILE A 124 -7.75 -12.57 -1.74
N ASP A 125 -9.04 -12.35 -1.96
CA ASP A 125 -10.12 -13.07 -1.28
C ASP A 125 -10.56 -14.25 -2.14
N ILE A 126 -10.25 -15.48 -1.70
CA ILE A 126 -10.60 -16.69 -2.42
C ILE A 126 -12.06 -17.06 -2.11
N LYS A 127 -12.93 -17.02 -3.12
CA LYS A 127 -14.37 -17.26 -2.94
C LYS A 127 -14.79 -18.72 -2.88
N ALA A 128 -14.00 -19.62 -3.48
CA ALA A 128 -14.30 -21.05 -3.52
C ALA A 128 -13.03 -21.88 -3.73
N ASP A 129 -13.11 -23.17 -3.39
CA ASP A 129 -12.07 -24.18 -3.60
C ASP A 129 -10.69 -23.77 -3.08
N GLY A 130 -10.64 -23.30 -1.82
CA GLY A 130 -9.48 -22.65 -1.21
C GLY A 130 -8.14 -23.35 -1.43
N VAL A 131 -8.09 -24.69 -1.40
CA VAL A 131 -6.87 -25.46 -1.65
C VAL A 131 -6.40 -25.35 -3.10
N ALA A 132 -7.32 -25.54 -4.05
CA ALA A 132 -7.00 -25.55 -5.48
C ALA A 132 -6.71 -24.13 -5.97
N ALA A 133 -7.56 -23.17 -5.61
CA ALA A 133 -7.38 -21.77 -5.96
C ALA A 133 -6.06 -21.22 -5.40
N TYR A 134 -5.70 -21.54 -4.16
CA TYR A 134 -4.42 -21.11 -3.60
C TYR A 134 -3.21 -21.72 -4.34
N ARG A 135 -3.26 -22.99 -4.72
CA ARG A 135 -2.16 -23.64 -5.46
C ARG A 135 -1.95 -22.98 -6.82
N GLU A 136 -3.04 -22.66 -7.51
CA GLU A 136 -2.98 -21.92 -8.76
C GLU A 136 -2.44 -20.49 -8.53
N LEU A 137 -2.91 -19.82 -7.49
CA LEU A 137 -2.41 -18.49 -7.12
C LEU A 137 -0.90 -18.50 -6.85
N ASP A 138 -0.39 -19.43 -6.04
CA ASP A 138 1.05 -19.59 -5.78
C ASP A 138 1.83 -19.79 -7.10
N ARG A 139 1.29 -20.57 -8.04
CA ARG A 139 1.89 -20.76 -9.37
C ARG A 139 1.98 -19.44 -10.15
N GLN A 140 0.93 -18.63 -10.14
CA GLN A 140 0.94 -17.31 -10.80
C GLN A 140 1.90 -16.35 -10.12
N LEU A 141 1.87 -16.23 -8.78
CA LEU A 141 2.77 -15.34 -8.02
C LEU A 141 4.25 -15.68 -8.27
N ARG A 142 4.60 -16.97 -8.43
CA ARG A 142 5.98 -17.40 -8.76
C ARG A 142 6.48 -16.88 -10.10
N ARG A 143 5.61 -16.71 -11.09
CA ARG A 143 5.97 -16.07 -12.38
C ARG A 143 6.39 -14.62 -12.18
N HIS A 144 5.88 -13.96 -11.13
CA HIS A 144 6.20 -12.58 -10.74
C HIS A 144 7.02 -12.52 -9.43
N HIS A 145 7.82 -13.53 -9.09
CA HIS A 145 8.51 -13.66 -7.78
C HIS A 145 9.38 -12.47 -7.34
N ARG A 146 9.79 -11.57 -8.25
CA ARG A 146 10.54 -10.35 -7.92
C ARG A 146 9.65 -9.20 -7.44
N LEU A 147 8.35 -9.27 -7.71
CA LEU A 147 7.35 -8.29 -7.30
C LEU A 147 7.04 -8.39 -5.81
N PHE A 148 6.94 -9.62 -5.31
CA PHE A 148 6.32 -9.89 -4.02
C PHE A 148 7.28 -9.91 -2.83
N THR A 149 6.81 -9.38 -1.71
CA THR A 149 7.32 -9.71 -0.38
C THR A 149 7.27 -11.22 -0.21
N ARG A 150 8.36 -11.81 0.27
CA ARG A 150 8.48 -13.27 0.40
C ARG A 150 8.86 -13.69 1.79
N TYR A 151 8.32 -14.82 2.22
CA TYR A 151 8.85 -15.57 3.35
C TYR A 151 9.81 -16.63 2.84
N GLN A 152 11.04 -16.66 3.34
CA GLN A 152 12.05 -17.65 2.98
C GLN A 152 12.98 -17.91 4.16
N HIS A 153 13.12 -19.19 4.53
CA HIS A 153 14.04 -19.63 5.61
C HIS A 153 13.89 -18.86 6.93
N GLY A 154 12.64 -18.70 7.40
CA GLY A 154 12.37 -18.02 8.69
C GLY A 154 12.39 -16.49 8.61
N ARG A 155 12.59 -15.88 7.44
CA ARG A 155 12.69 -14.43 7.28
C ARG A 155 11.67 -13.91 6.27
N VAL A 156 11.13 -12.73 6.55
CA VAL A 156 10.34 -11.95 5.60
C VAL A 156 11.27 -10.99 4.87
N VAL A 157 11.30 -11.10 3.54
CA VAL A 157 12.08 -10.22 2.64
C VAL A 157 11.10 -9.31 1.91
N PRO A 158 11.10 -8.00 2.17
CA PRO A 158 10.19 -7.05 1.53
C PRO A 158 10.33 -7.02 0.00
N GLY A 159 9.19 -6.96 -0.68
CA GLY A 159 9.07 -6.66 -2.10
C GLY A 159 8.31 -5.35 -2.31
N ALA A 160 7.87 -5.10 -3.54
CA ALA A 160 7.05 -3.93 -3.86
C ALA A 160 5.57 -4.15 -3.55
N VAL A 161 5.13 -5.41 -3.49
CA VAL A 161 3.75 -5.82 -3.19
C VAL A 161 3.75 -6.92 -2.12
N THR A 162 2.88 -6.84 -1.14
CA THR A 162 2.61 -7.92 -0.19
C THR A 162 1.26 -8.54 -0.53
N ALA A 163 1.26 -9.77 -1.05
CA ALA A 163 0.04 -10.53 -1.28
C ALA A 163 -0.45 -11.13 0.05
N VAL A 164 -1.71 -10.91 0.40
CA VAL A 164 -2.35 -11.44 1.61
C VAL A 164 -3.61 -12.20 1.21
N ILE A 165 -3.77 -13.44 1.68
CA ILE A 165 -4.85 -14.34 1.27
C ILE A 165 -5.98 -14.31 2.31
N SER A 166 -7.17 -13.91 1.86
CA SER A 166 -8.44 -13.93 2.59
C SER A 166 -9.41 -14.95 1.97
N GLY A 167 -10.66 -14.95 2.43
CA GLY A 167 -11.73 -15.81 1.94
C GLY A 167 -11.66 -17.21 2.55
N ASP A 168 -11.76 -18.22 1.68
CA ASP A 168 -11.82 -19.64 2.03
C ASP A 168 -10.63 -20.07 2.92
N ARG A 169 -10.96 -20.56 4.11
CA ARG A 169 -9.98 -20.95 5.14
C ARG A 169 -9.20 -22.21 4.77
N ALA A 170 -9.67 -23.00 3.80
CA ALA A 170 -8.96 -24.18 3.32
C ALA A 170 -7.61 -23.83 2.64
N ALA A 171 -7.39 -22.56 2.25
CA ALA A 171 -6.11 -22.07 1.78
C ALA A 171 -4.99 -22.11 2.85
N ARG A 172 -5.34 -22.12 4.15
CA ARG A 172 -4.37 -22.08 5.25
C ARG A 172 -3.39 -23.25 5.25
N ALA A 173 -3.91 -24.48 5.17
CA ALA A 173 -3.10 -25.69 5.26
C ALA A 173 -2.00 -25.79 4.17
N PRO A 174 -2.30 -25.58 2.87
CA PRO A 174 -1.24 -25.57 1.85
C PRO A 174 -0.26 -24.41 2.02
N MET A 175 -0.68 -23.25 2.56
CA MET A 175 0.24 -22.16 2.88
C MET A 175 1.18 -22.52 4.04
N GLU A 176 0.68 -23.10 5.13
CA GLU A 176 1.51 -23.48 6.29
C GLU A 176 2.59 -24.50 5.91
N ALA A 177 2.28 -25.41 4.98
CA ALA A 177 3.22 -26.42 4.49
C ALA A 177 4.40 -25.85 3.67
N GLN A 178 4.31 -24.61 3.18
CA GLN A 178 5.35 -24.02 2.34
C GLN A 178 6.52 -23.44 3.15
N ARG A 179 7.73 -23.92 2.86
CA ARG A 179 8.99 -23.36 3.40
C ARG A 179 9.39 -22.02 2.78
N THR A 180 8.88 -21.73 1.57
CA THR A 180 9.07 -20.47 0.85
C THR A 180 7.75 -20.05 0.24
N ARG A 181 7.31 -18.83 0.54
CA ARG A 181 5.99 -18.28 0.15
C ARG A 181 6.12 -16.88 -0.44
N LEU A 182 5.28 -16.58 -1.41
CA LEU A 182 5.12 -15.22 -1.96
C LEU A 182 3.83 -14.54 -1.49
N ALA A 183 3.05 -15.25 -0.65
CA ALA A 183 1.82 -14.77 -0.07
C ALA A 183 1.79 -15.03 1.44
N PHE A 184 1.03 -14.20 2.13
CA PHE A 184 0.79 -14.23 3.56
C PHE A 184 -0.69 -14.41 3.83
N TYR A 185 -1.07 -14.68 5.06
CA TYR A 185 -2.42 -15.05 5.41
C TYR A 185 -3.17 -13.91 6.10
N ASP A 186 -4.46 -13.76 5.80
CA ASP A 186 -5.38 -12.93 6.56
C ASP A 186 -5.97 -13.76 7.72
N GLY A 187 -5.54 -13.43 8.94
CA GLY A 187 -6.07 -14.02 10.17
C GLY A 187 -7.46 -13.48 10.53
N ARG A 188 -8.08 -14.12 11.53
CA ARG A 188 -9.30 -13.65 12.20
C ARG A 188 -8.99 -13.27 13.64
N LEU A 189 -9.96 -12.68 14.35
CA LEU A 189 -9.75 -12.26 15.74
C LEU A 189 -9.31 -13.44 16.63
N ASP A 190 -9.81 -14.64 16.36
CA ASP A 190 -9.44 -15.86 17.09
C ASP A 190 -8.00 -16.32 16.81
N ASP A 191 -7.32 -15.76 15.81
CA ASP A 191 -5.89 -15.99 15.57
C ASP A 191 -5.00 -15.10 16.46
N LEU A 192 -5.56 -14.10 17.15
CA LEU A 192 -4.83 -13.29 18.14
C LEU A 192 -4.60 -14.11 19.42
N GLY A 193 -3.41 -13.99 20.00
CA GLY A 193 -3.00 -14.81 21.16
C GLY A 193 -2.67 -16.27 20.82
N THR A 194 -2.73 -16.66 19.55
CA THR A 194 -2.33 -18.00 19.09
C THR A 194 -0.85 -18.04 18.67
N PRO A 195 -0.24 -19.23 18.54
CA PRO A 195 1.16 -19.35 18.09
C PRO A 195 1.43 -18.94 16.64
N ALA A 196 0.40 -18.59 15.84
CA ALA A 196 0.63 -18.17 14.46
C ALA A 196 1.49 -16.89 14.44
N PRO A 197 2.62 -16.86 13.74
CA PRO A 197 3.47 -15.66 13.74
C PRO A 197 2.95 -14.62 12.75
N ALA A 198 3.26 -13.33 12.97
CA ALA A 198 3.00 -12.27 11.99
C ALA A 198 3.71 -12.51 10.64
N SER A 199 4.81 -13.29 10.63
CA SER A 199 5.47 -13.73 9.39
C SER A 199 4.66 -14.74 8.58
N PHE A 200 3.55 -15.26 9.12
CA PHE A 200 2.54 -16.03 8.42
C PHE A 200 1.27 -15.22 8.21
N ALA A 201 0.71 -14.66 9.30
CA ALA A 201 -0.53 -13.90 9.29
C ALA A 201 -0.28 -12.43 9.72
N PRO A 202 0.25 -11.57 8.82
CA PRO A 202 0.57 -10.18 9.13
C PRO A 202 -0.66 -9.29 9.22
N LEU A 203 -1.82 -9.75 8.73
CA LEU A 203 -3.10 -9.04 8.80
C LEU A 203 -4.09 -9.87 9.60
N VAL A 204 -4.93 -9.18 10.38
CA VAL A 204 -6.12 -9.74 10.99
C VAL A 204 -7.33 -8.92 10.54
N SER A 205 -8.29 -9.56 9.90
CA SER A 205 -9.52 -8.91 9.47
C SER A 205 -10.74 -9.47 10.20
N ALA A 206 -11.65 -8.58 10.57
CA ALA A 206 -12.88 -8.91 11.26
C ALA A 206 -14.08 -8.20 10.65
N ASN A 207 -15.25 -8.83 10.72
CA ASN A 207 -16.50 -8.17 10.37
C ASN A 207 -16.90 -7.20 11.51
N TRP A 208 -17.12 -5.93 11.15
CA TRP A 208 -17.50 -4.89 12.09
C TRP A 208 -18.82 -5.19 12.80
N THR A 209 -19.87 -5.53 12.06
CA THR A 209 -21.23 -5.74 12.60
C THR A 209 -21.38 -7.05 13.39
N GLN A 210 -20.42 -7.97 13.26
CA GLN A 210 -20.31 -9.14 14.13
C GLN A 210 -19.53 -8.86 15.42
N SER A 211 -18.71 -7.79 15.43
CA SER A 211 -17.84 -7.44 16.55
C SER A 211 -18.40 -6.31 17.42
N PHE A 212 -19.18 -5.41 16.82
CA PHE A 212 -19.65 -4.14 17.38
C PHE A 212 -21.09 -3.87 16.96
N GLY A 213 -21.87 -3.27 17.86
CA GLY A 213 -23.26 -2.85 17.57
C GLY A 213 -23.35 -1.40 17.10
N TRP A 214 -22.31 -0.59 17.33
CA TRP A 214 -22.30 0.81 16.94
C TRP A 214 -22.03 1.02 15.45
N LEU A 215 -22.93 1.75 14.79
CA LEU A 215 -22.85 2.04 13.34
C LEU A 215 -22.55 3.50 13.04
N GLY A 216 -22.00 4.27 14.00
CA GLY A 216 -21.63 5.67 13.78
C GLY A 216 -22.64 6.69 14.32
N ALA A 217 -23.85 6.27 14.68
CA ALA A 217 -24.88 7.15 15.23
C ALA A 217 -24.70 7.34 16.74
N GLY A 218 -24.72 8.60 17.19
CA GLY A 218 -24.58 8.95 18.61
C GLY A 218 -23.20 8.59 19.19
N PRO A 219 -23.04 8.68 20.53
CA PRO A 219 -21.77 8.38 21.17
C PRO A 219 -21.40 6.90 21.06
N PHE A 220 -20.17 6.59 20.67
CA PHE A 220 -19.66 5.21 20.65
C PHE A 220 -19.67 4.60 22.07
N PRO A 221 -20.36 3.46 22.33
CA PRO A 221 -20.44 2.89 23.66
C PRO A 221 -19.07 2.59 24.25
N ARG A 222 -18.85 2.99 25.52
CA ARG A 222 -17.55 2.85 26.21
C ARG A 222 -17.00 1.43 26.16
N ALA A 223 -17.85 0.44 26.43
CA ALA A 223 -17.44 -0.97 26.44
C ALA A 223 -16.96 -1.45 25.06
N GLU A 224 -17.63 -1.03 23.99
CA GLU A 224 -17.23 -1.34 22.62
C GLU A 224 -15.92 -0.61 22.25
N ARG A 225 -15.77 0.66 22.63
CA ARG A 225 -14.51 1.39 22.43
C ARG A 225 -13.34 0.75 23.16
N ASP A 226 -13.52 0.32 24.41
CA ASP A 226 -12.50 -0.38 25.20
C ASP A 226 -12.12 -1.71 24.52
N ARG A 227 -13.11 -2.46 24.01
CA ARG A 227 -12.89 -3.69 23.24
C ARG A 227 -12.09 -3.42 21.95
N LEU A 228 -12.47 -2.41 21.16
CA LEU A 228 -11.74 -2.04 19.94
C LEU A 228 -10.27 -1.75 20.24
N ARG A 229 -9.99 -0.92 21.25
CA ARG A 229 -8.63 -0.58 21.66
C ARG A 229 -7.83 -1.81 22.12
N SER A 230 -8.47 -2.73 22.85
CA SER A 230 -7.85 -3.98 23.28
C SER A 230 -7.45 -4.87 22.09
N LEU A 231 -8.33 -5.01 21.10
CA LEU A 231 -8.05 -5.78 19.87
C LEU A 231 -6.89 -5.18 19.09
N VAL A 232 -6.89 -3.86 18.88
CA VAL A 232 -5.82 -3.17 18.15
C VAL A 232 -4.49 -3.30 18.89
N THR A 233 -4.48 -3.05 20.20
CA THR A 233 -3.28 -3.18 21.04
C THR A 233 -2.70 -4.60 20.99
N THR A 234 -3.58 -5.61 21.02
CA THR A 234 -3.17 -7.02 20.96
C THR A 234 -2.56 -7.35 19.60
N ALA A 235 -3.20 -6.96 18.50
CA ALA A 235 -2.68 -7.18 17.15
C ALA A 235 -1.31 -6.51 16.95
N HIS A 236 -1.17 -5.25 17.37
CA HIS A 236 0.07 -4.49 17.25
C HIS A 236 1.20 -5.07 18.11
N ARG A 237 0.91 -5.54 19.33
CA ARG A 237 1.88 -6.26 20.19
C ARG A 237 2.39 -7.53 19.51
N GLU A 238 1.55 -8.20 18.72
CA GLU A 238 1.89 -9.39 17.95
C GLU A 238 2.54 -9.07 16.59
N GLY A 239 2.76 -7.78 16.28
CA GLY A 239 3.35 -7.33 15.02
C GLY A 239 2.43 -7.47 13.81
N ARG A 240 1.11 -7.55 14.04
CA ARG A 240 0.10 -7.71 12.99
C ARG A 240 -0.67 -6.42 12.79
N CYS A 241 -1.02 -6.14 11.55
CA CYS A 241 -2.01 -5.12 11.19
C CYS A 241 -3.42 -5.64 11.48
N ILE A 242 -4.36 -4.74 11.75
CA ILE A 242 -5.78 -5.06 11.93
C ILE A 242 -6.67 -4.18 11.04
N ARG A 243 -7.72 -4.78 10.47
CA ARG A 243 -8.77 -4.06 9.73
C ARG A 243 -10.16 -4.59 10.07
N PHE A 244 -11.17 -3.78 9.76
CA PHE A 244 -12.57 -4.16 9.84
C PHE A 244 -13.25 -3.95 8.50
N TRP A 245 -14.01 -4.96 8.05
CA TRP A 245 -14.89 -4.88 6.88
C TRP A 245 -16.36 -4.89 7.33
N ALA A 246 -17.30 -4.66 6.41
CA ALA A 246 -18.71 -4.43 6.73
C ALA A 246 -18.94 -3.24 7.69
N THR A 247 -18.08 -2.22 7.63
CA THR A 247 -18.35 -0.93 8.26
C THR A 247 -19.43 -0.18 7.45
N PRO A 248 -20.16 0.78 8.05
CA PRO A 248 -21.01 1.69 7.28
C PRO A 248 -20.19 2.36 6.18
N ASP A 249 -20.61 2.23 4.92
CA ASP A 249 -19.87 2.78 3.77
C ASP A 249 -20.67 3.76 2.91
N ILE A 250 -21.98 3.91 3.21
CA ILE A 250 -22.81 4.97 2.63
C ILE A 250 -22.27 6.33 3.10
N ALA A 251 -22.10 7.25 2.16
CA ALA A 251 -21.63 8.60 2.46
C ALA A 251 -22.54 9.31 3.45
N GLY A 252 -21.98 9.72 4.59
CA GLY A 252 -22.72 10.35 5.67
C GLY A 252 -21.89 10.48 6.95
N PRO A 253 -22.44 11.20 7.95
CA PRO A 253 -21.76 11.44 9.22
C PRO A 253 -21.50 10.15 10.00
N GLU A 254 -22.35 9.14 9.89
CA GLU A 254 -22.18 7.85 10.54
C GLU A 254 -20.93 7.11 10.05
N ARG A 255 -20.73 7.04 8.72
CA ARG A 255 -19.52 6.48 8.12
C ARG A 255 -18.28 7.22 8.58
N GLU A 256 -18.29 8.55 8.52
CA GLU A 256 -17.15 9.36 8.96
C GLU A 256 -16.87 9.21 10.46
N ALA A 257 -17.90 9.02 11.29
CA ALA A 257 -17.75 8.73 12.70
C ALA A 257 -17.06 7.38 12.94
N VAL A 258 -17.45 6.33 12.21
CA VAL A 258 -16.78 5.02 12.27
C VAL A 258 -15.33 5.12 11.81
N TRP A 259 -15.06 5.73 10.65
CA TRP A 259 -13.68 5.96 10.19
C TRP A 259 -12.85 6.75 11.21
N SER A 260 -13.45 7.72 11.90
CA SER A 260 -12.78 8.51 12.94
C SER A 260 -12.37 7.66 14.14
N GLU A 261 -13.28 6.83 14.65
CA GLU A 261 -13.01 5.96 15.81
C GLU A 261 -12.00 4.86 15.45
N LEU A 262 -12.11 4.25 14.26
CA LEU A 262 -11.14 3.27 13.78
C LEU A 262 -9.74 3.89 13.66
N LEU A 263 -9.63 5.07 13.04
CA LEU A 263 -8.35 5.77 12.90
C LEU A 263 -7.78 6.19 14.25
N ALA A 264 -8.62 6.69 15.17
CA ALA A 264 -8.21 7.09 16.51
C ALA A 264 -7.77 5.89 17.38
N ALA A 265 -8.36 4.71 17.16
CA ALA A 265 -7.95 3.48 17.83
C ALA A 265 -6.66 2.89 17.24
N GLY A 266 -6.20 3.35 16.08
CA GLY A 266 -4.98 2.88 15.42
C GLY A 266 -5.20 1.74 14.42
N VAL A 267 -6.43 1.51 13.94
CA VAL A 267 -6.71 0.50 12.91
C VAL A 267 -5.92 0.80 11.65
N ASP A 268 -5.26 -0.22 11.11
CA ASP A 268 -4.25 -0.05 10.06
C ASP A 268 -4.87 0.28 8.71
N HIS A 269 -6.00 -0.34 8.36
CA HIS A 269 -6.71 -0.11 7.10
C HIS A 269 -8.20 0.17 7.32
N LEU A 270 -8.67 1.28 6.75
CA LEU A 270 -10.07 1.65 6.64
C LEU A 270 -10.61 1.13 5.31
N ASN A 271 -11.64 0.28 5.40
CA ASN A 271 -12.31 -0.35 4.27
C ASN A 271 -13.32 0.61 3.64
N THR A 272 -13.33 0.75 2.31
CA THR A 272 -14.36 1.50 1.59
C THR A 272 -14.44 1.10 0.11
N ASP A 273 -15.62 1.25 -0.47
CA ASP A 273 -15.85 1.29 -1.92
C ASP A 273 -15.82 2.75 -2.46
N ASP A 274 -15.91 3.78 -1.59
CA ASP A 274 -15.86 5.20 -1.96
C ASP A 274 -14.42 5.76 -1.88
N LEU A 275 -13.62 5.47 -2.92
CA LEU A 275 -12.22 5.89 -3.02
C LEU A 275 -12.02 7.39 -2.78
N ALA A 276 -12.84 8.21 -3.46
CA ALA A 276 -12.74 9.66 -3.39
C ALA A 276 -13.16 10.20 -2.00
N GLY A 277 -14.18 9.59 -1.38
CA GLY A 277 -14.63 9.92 -0.04
C GLY A 277 -13.55 9.70 1.02
N LEU A 278 -12.94 8.51 1.03
CA LEU A 278 -11.90 8.21 1.99
C LEU A 278 -10.62 9.02 1.76
N GLU A 279 -10.27 9.31 0.49
CA GLU A 279 -9.18 10.25 0.19
C GLU A 279 -9.44 11.62 0.85
N ARG A 280 -10.62 12.23 0.60
CA ARG A 280 -10.97 13.54 1.18
C ARG A 280 -10.89 13.51 2.71
N PHE A 281 -11.46 12.48 3.32
CA PHE A 281 -11.46 12.29 4.78
C PHE A 281 -10.04 12.23 5.36
N LEU A 282 -9.17 11.39 4.79
CA LEU A 282 -7.80 11.21 5.29
C LEU A 282 -6.91 12.44 5.03
N ARG A 283 -7.10 13.13 3.90
CA ARG A 283 -6.32 14.35 3.61
C ARG A 283 -6.71 15.52 4.51
N ALA A 284 -8.01 15.71 4.79
CA ALA A 284 -8.47 16.77 5.69
C ALA A 284 -7.87 16.65 7.10
N ARG A 285 -7.77 15.42 7.63
CA ARG A 285 -7.22 15.14 8.97
C ARG A 285 -5.70 15.30 9.08
N ARG A 286 -4.98 15.15 7.98
CA ARG A 286 -3.52 15.37 7.97
C ARG A 286 -3.17 16.85 8.03
N ASN A 287 -4.02 17.71 7.49
CA ASN A 287 -3.82 19.15 7.49
C ASN A 287 -4.17 19.80 8.83
N THR A 288 -4.83 19.07 9.73
CA THR A 288 -5.24 19.53 11.07
C THR A 288 -4.31 19.06 12.19
N MET A 289 -3.34 18.18 11.91
CA MET A 289 -2.30 17.79 12.85
C MET A 289 -1.05 18.64 12.59
N PRO A 290 -0.52 19.41 13.58
CA PRO A 290 0.75 20.08 13.41
C PRO A 290 1.83 19.02 13.11
N THR A 291 2.72 19.35 12.18
CA THR A 291 3.85 18.46 11.84
C THR A 291 4.74 18.38 13.08
N PRO A 292 5.11 17.18 13.57
CA PRO A 292 6.08 17.07 14.66
C PRO A 292 7.45 17.63 14.27
#